data_AF-A0A4Q3LGX4-F1
#
_entry.id   AF-A0A4Q3LGX4-F1
#
_cell.length_a   1.000
_cell.length_b   1.000
_cell.length_c   1.000
_cell.angle_alpha   90.00
_cell.angle_beta   90.00
_cell.angle_gamma   90.00
#
_symmetry.space_group_name_H-M   'P 1'
#
loop_
_entity.id
_entity.type
_entity.pdbx_description
1 polymer ?
#
loop_
_entity_poly.entity_id
_entity_poly.type
_entity_poly.pdbx_seq_one_letter_code
_entity_poly.pdbx_strand_id
1 'polypeptide(L)'
;MSEWWTYGPSDFLMFSPEAYWRLVERYNATWWPAQLAALVSAGVMIALLRRTTYRSQRTVLLLLALAWAWTGWAFHARSYAEIFLAAPWLAAASGVQAMLLATAAVMGVRSAQPVSRTTAVAGYVVCMAALLFPLASPLQGHGWTRAEVFGFMPDPTALATVGALLVLGQPHRAWRALLAVIPVLSLLLGAATRWLL
;
A
#
# COMPACT_ATOMS: atom_id res chain seq x y z
N MET A 1 -3.77 38.04 -18.78
CA MET A 1 -3.75 37.05 -17.67
C MET A 1 -4.65 35.90 -18.06
N SER A 2 -4.20 35.07 -19.00
CA SER A 2 -5.06 34.14 -19.75
C SER A 2 -4.27 32.89 -20.13
N GLU A 3 -3.89 32.06 -19.15
CA GLU A 3 -3.08 30.85 -19.39
C GLU A 3 -3.34 29.73 -18.34
N TRP A 4 -4.35 29.83 -17.47
CA TRP A 4 -4.52 28.82 -16.40
C TRP A 4 -5.34 27.61 -16.84
N TRP A 5 -6.15 27.78 -17.88
CA TRP A 5 -6.99 26.75 -18.48
C TRP A 5 -6.26 25.91 -19.55
N THR A 6 -5.02 26.27 -19.90
CA THR A 6 -4.14 25.46 -20.78
C THR A 6 -3.42 24.35 -20.02
N TYR A 7 -3.37 24.40 -18.69
CA TYR A 7 -2.79 23.33 -17.88
C TYR A 7 -3.72 22.13 -17.80
N GLY A 8 -3.20 20.97 -18.18
CA GLY A 8 -3.84 19.68 -17.98
C GLY A 8 -3.52 19.09 -16.60
N PRO A 9 -4.31 18.13 -16.10
CA PRO A 9 -3.99 17.40 -14.87
C PRO A 9 -2.61 16.73 -14.89
N SER A 10 -2.10 16.36 -16.06
CA SER A 10 -0.75 15.79 -16.26
C SER A 10 0.37 16.77 -15.89
N ASP A 11 0.17 18.08 -16.09
CA ASP A 11 1.20 19.09 -15.82
C ASP A 11 1.50 19.23 -14.33
N PHE A 12 0.58 18.77 -13.46
CA PHE A 12 0.74 18.76 -12.01
C PHE A 12 1.55 17.56 -11.48
N LEU A 13 1.82 16.53 -12.30
CA LEU A 13 2.69 15.43 -11.87
C LEU A 13 4.14 15.89 -11.74
N MET A 14 4.56 16.96 -12.43
CA MET A 14 5.93 17.52 -12.41
C MET A 14 7.03 16.56 -12.91
N PHE A 15 6.68 15.36 -13.39
CA PHE A 15 7.60 14.36 -13.94
C PHE A 15 6.98 13.61 -15.12
N SER A 16 7.83 13.07 -16.00
CA SER A 16 7.39 12.23 -17.12
C SER A 16 7.24 10.75 -16.71
N PRO A 17 6.47 9.94 -17.45
CA PRO A 17 6.35 8.50 -17.22
C PRO A 17 7.71 7.78 -17.16
N GLU A 18 8.66 8.16 -18.01
CA GLU A 18 10.00 7.56 -18.05
C GLU A 18 10.81 7.92 -16.81
N ALA A 19 10.65 9.14 -16.27
CA ALA A 19 11.31 9.55 -15.04
C ALA A 19 10.81 8.71 -13.85
N TYR A 20 9.49 8.47 -13.75
CA TYR A 20 8.90 7.60 -12.73
C TYR A 20 9.44 6.17 -12.85
N TRP A 21 9.38 5.56 -14.03
CA TRP A 21 9.80 4.16 -14.18
C TRP A 21 11.30 3.95 -13.97
N ARG A 22 12.15 4.90 -14.38
CA ARG A 22 13.59 4.87 -14.06
C ARG A 22 13.87 5.00 -12.56
N LEU A 23 13.07 5.78 -11.85
CA LEU A 23 13.14 5.87 -10.38
C LEU A 23 12.79 4.52 -9.75
N VAL A 24 11.68 3.91 -10.19
CA VAL A 24 11.24 2.60 -9.71
C VAL A 24 12.31 1.53 -9.94
N GLU A 25 12.89 1.46 -11.14
CA GLU A 25 13.97 0.52 -11.47
C GLU A 25 15.18 0.67 -10.53
N ARG A 26 15.63 1.91 -10.31
CA ARG A 26 16.77 2.21 -9.44
C ARG A 26 16.48 1.88 -7.98
N TYR A 27 15.29 2.24 -7.50
CA TYR A 27 14.83 1.92 -6.16
C TYR A 27 14.78 0.41 -5.94
N ASN A 28 14.18 -0.33 -6.88
CA ASN A 28 14.10 -1.78 -6.79
C ASN A 28 15.48 -2.43 -6.82
N ALA A 29 16.39 -1.97 -7.68
CA ALA A 29 17.76 -2.46 -7.73
C ALA A 29 18.54 -2.21 -6.43
N THR A 30 18.34 -1.05 -5.80
CA THR A 30 19.01 -0.66 -4.54
C THR A 30 18.66 -1.60 -3.39
N TRP A 31 17.40 -2.03 -3.33
CA TRP A 31 16.89 -2.84 -2.22
C TRP A 31 16.79 -4.34 -2.53
N TRP A 32 17.17 -4.76 -3.73
CA TRP A 32 17.24 -6.17 -4.05
C TRP A 32 18.21 -6.89 -3.10
N PRO A 33 17.84 -8.04 -2.48
CA PRO A 33 16.65 -8.87 -2.69
C PRO A 33 15.55 -8.72 -1.62
N ALA A 34 15.50 -7.62 -0.86
CA ALA A 34 14.58 -7.45 0.27
C ALA A 34 13.08 -7.52 -0.12
N GLN A 35 12.74 -7.28 -1.39
CA GLN A 35 11.40 -7.46 -1.93
C GLN A 35 10.89 -8.91 -1.81
N LEU A 36 11.79 -9.90 -1.85
CA LEU A 36 11.42 -11.31 -1.64
C LEU A 36 10.90 -11.53 -0.22
N ALA A 37 11.54 -10.91 0.78
CA ALA A 37 11.07 -10.96 2.16
C ALA A 37 9.70 -10.27 2.31
N ALA A 38 9.47 -9.18 1.57
CA ALA A 38 8.18 -8.51 1.56
C ALA A 38 7.08 -9.39 0.95
N LEU A 39 7.34 -10.08 -0.16
CA LEU A 39 6.41 -11.06 -0.76
C LEU A 39 6.09 -12.22 0.19
N VAL A 40 7.11 -12.77 0.85
CA VAL A 40 6.92 -13.80 1.87
C VAL A 40 6.04 -13.27 3.01
N SER A 41 6.29 -12.05 3.49
CA SER A 41 5.48 -11.46 4.56
C SER A 41 4.02 -11.22 4.16
N ALA A 42 3.76 -10.86 2.89
CA ALA A 42 2.41 -10.77 2.34
C ALA A 42 1.71 -12.14 2.32
N GLY A 43 2.42 -13.21 1.93
CA GLY A 43 1.90 -14.58 1.99
C GLY A 43 1.59 -15.03 3.42
N VAL A 44 2.50 -14.76 4.36
CA VAL A 44 2.30 -15.02 5.80
C VAL A 44 1.08 -14.26 6.32
N MET A 45 0.94 -12.99 5.98
CA MET A 45 -0.21 -12.17 6.35
C MET A 45 -1.53 -12.80 5.87
N ILE A 46 -1.62 -13.21 4.60
CA ILE A 46 -2.81 -13.86 4.03
C ILE A 46 -3.13 -15.19 4.76
N ALA A 47 -2.10 -15.97 5.10
CA ALA A 47 -2.28 -17.21 5.87
C ALA A 47 -2.79 -16.93 7.30
N LEU A 48 -2.26 -15.90 7.95
CA LEU A 48 -2.65 -15.49 9.31
C LEU A 48 -4.06 -14.91 9.36
N LEU A 49 -4.54 -14.26 8.30
CA LEU A 49 -5.92 -13.76 8.19
C LEU A 49 -6.97 -14.89 8.31
N ARG A 50 -6.61 -16.14 8.04
CA ARG A 50 -7.49 -17.31 8.24
C ARG A 50 -7.68 -17.67 9.72
N ARG A 51 -6.84 -17.14 10.60
CA ARG A 51 -6.86 -17.41 12.04
C ARG A 51 -7.55 -16.26 12.76
N THR A 52 -8.51 -16.57 13.62
CA THR A 52 -9.22 -15.59 14.45
C THR A 52 -8.53 -15.30 15.78
N THR A 53 -7.35 -15.88 16.02
CA THR A 53 -6.59 -15.69 17.26
C THR A 53 -6.04 -14.27 17.37
N TYR A 54 -6.04 -13.72 18.59
CA TYR A 54 -5.45 -12.41 18.90
C TYR A 54 -4.02 -12.24 18.37
N ARG A 55 -3.15 -13.24 18.55
CA ARG A 55 -1.75 -13.19 18.08
C ARG A 55 -1.66 -13.03 16.56
N SER A 56 -2.42 -13.81 15.79
CA SER A 56 -2.40 -13.74 14.33
C SER A 56 -2.88 -12.38 13.81
N GLN A 57 -3.97 -11.85 14.36
CA GLN A 57 -4.49 -10.53 13.96
C GLN A 57 -3.53 -9.40 14.33
N ARG A 58 -2.92 -9.47 15.52
CA ARG A 58 -1.86 -8.54 15.93
C ARG A 58 -0.67 -8.58 14.98
N THR A 59 -0.20 -9.78 14.61
CA THR A 59 0.91 -9.94 13.67
C THR A 59 0.59 -9.34 12.31
N VAL A 60 -0.62 -9.56 11.76
CA VAL A 60 -1.06 -8.93 10.50
C VAL A 60 -0.99 -7.41 10.58
N LEU A 61 -1.52 -6.80 11.64
CA LEU A 61 -1.49 -5.34 11.82
C LEU A 61 -0.06 -4.81 11.94
N LEU A 62 0.84 -5.52 12.63
CA LEU A 62 2.24 -5.13 12.76
C LEU A 62 3.00 -5.26 11.44
N LEU A 63 2.75 -6.31 10.64
CA LEU A 63 3.33 -6.45 9.31
C LEU A 63 2.91 -5.31 8.39
N LEU A 64 1.62 -4.95 8.40
CA LEU A 64 1.12 -3.80 7.65
C LEU A 64 1.73 -2.48 8.16
N ALA A 65 1.85 -2.30 9.48
CA ALA A 65 2.47 -1.11 10.05
C ALA A 65 3.94 -0.96 9.59
N LEU A 66 4.71 -2.05 9.61
CA LEU A 66 6.08 -2.06 9.12
C LEU A 66 6.16 -1.77 7.62
N ALA A 67 5.25 -2.36 6.83
CA ALA A 67 5.16 -2.12 5.39
C ALA A 67 4.86 -0.65 5.06
N TRP A 68 3.93 -0.02 5.78
CA TRP A 68 3.63 1.42 5.64
C TRP A 68 4.79 2.31 6.10
N ALA A 69 5.46 1.96 7.20
CA ALA A 69 6.63 2.69 7.67
C ALA A 69 7.77 2.62 6.64
N TRP A 70 8.03 1.44 6.09
CA TRP A 70 9.02 1.24 5.04
C TRP A 70 8.66 2.00 3.76
N THR A 71 7.43 1.87 3.27
CA THR A 71 6.96 2.58 2.06
C THR A 71 7.08 4.10 2.24
N GLY A 72 6.67 4.62 3.39
CA GLY A 72 6.77 6.05 3.71
C GLY A 72 8.21 6.55 3.73
N TRP A 73 9.11 5.80 4.37
CA TRP A 73 10.51 6.20 4.50
C TRP A 73 11.32 5.93 3.22
N ALA A 74 11.39 4.68 2.76
CA ALA A 74 12.27 4.26 1.67
C ALA A 74 11.77 4.70 0.28
N PHE A 75 10.47 4.61 0.04
CA PHE A 75 9.91 5.02 -1.25
C PHE A 75 9.56 6.51 -1.24
N HIS A 76 8.60 6.96 -0.43
CA HIS A 76 8.12 8.35 -0.50
C HIS A 76 9.20 9.38 -0.12
N ALA A 77 9.84 9.25 1.05
CA ALA A 77 10.78 10.27 1.53
C ALA A 77 12.15 10.19 0.85
N ARG A 78 12.66 8.99 0.58
CA ARG A 78 14.04 8.80 0.06
C ARG A 78 14.15 8.73 -1.45
N SER A 79 13.11 8.27 -2.15
CA SER A 79 13.15 8.08 -3.61
C SER A 79 12.20 9.06 -4.30
N TYR A 80 10.90 8.99 -4.01
CA TYR A 80 9.88 9.73 -4.74
C TYR A 80 9.97 11.26 -4.55
N ALA A 81 10.50 11.72 -3.41
CA ALA A 81 10.80 13.12 -3.16
C ALA A 81 11.86 13.73 -4.10
N GLU A 82 12.62 12.91 -4.85
CA GLU A 82 13.54 13.40 -5.89
C GLU A 82 12.80 14.01 -7.08
N ILE A 83 11.59 13.52 -7.39
CA ILE A 83 10.85 13.91 -8.60
C ILE A 83 9.48 14.53 -8.32
N PHE A 84 8.92 14.34 -7.11
CA PHE A 84 7.56 14.78 -6.80
C PHE A 84 7.51 15.61 -5.52
N LEU A 85 7.11 16.87 -5.66
CA LEU A 85 7.10 17.85 -4.58
C LEU A 85 6.22 17.43 -3.39
N ALA A 86 5.12 16.71 -3.64
CA ALA A 86 4.21 16.30 -2.57
C ALA A 86 4.64 14.99 -1.85
N ALA A 87 5.70 14.33 -2.29
CA ALA A 87 6.15 13.06 -1.69
C ALA A 87 6.48 13.13 -0.18
N PRO A 88 7.04 14.23 0.38
CA PRO A 88 7.21 14.34 1.83
C PRO A 88 5.88 14.27 2.62
N TRP A 89 4.80 14.81 2.07
CA TRP A 89 3.47 14.70 2.67
C TRP A 89 2.92 13.27 2.59
N LEU A 90 3.18 12.58 1.48
CA LEU A 90 2.84 11.16 1.35
C LEU A 90 3.63 10.28 2.33
N ALA A 91 4.91 10.62 2.58
CA ALA A 91 5.72 9.97 3.60
C ALA A 91 5.15 10.18 5.01
N ALA A 92 4.76 11.41 5.35
CA ALA A 92 4.10 11.71 6.62
C ALA A 92 2.79 10.95 6.79
N ALA A 93 1.93 10.93 5.75
CA ALA A 93 0.68 10.16 5.76
C ALA A 93 0.93 8.66 5.95
N SER A 94 1.96 8.12 5.28
CA SER A 94 2.36 6.71 5.45
C SER A 94 2.83 6.41 6.87
N GLY A 95 3.57 7.33 7.50
CA GLY A 95 3.98 7.25 8.90
C GLY A 95 2.78 7.27 9.86
N VAL A 96 1.81 8.16 9.64
CA VAL A 96 0.56 8.20 10.40
C VAL A 96 -0.19 6.87 10.28
N GLN A 97 -0.32 6.33 9.06
CA GLN A 97 -0.97 5.04 8.84
C GLN A 97 -0.24 3.90 9.56
N ALA A 98 1.09 3.88 9.54
CA ALA A 98 1.89 2.91 10.29
C ALA A 98 1.61 2.99 11.80
N MET A 99 1.56 4.21 12.36
CA MET A 99 1.24 4.42 13.77
C MET A 99 -0.18 3.99 14.12
N LEU A 100 -1.16 4.27 13.27
CA LEU A 100 -2.55 3.84 13.48
C LEU A 100 -2.67 2.31 13.52
N LEU A 101 -2.02 1.61 12.58
CA LEU A 101 -1.99 0.15 12.52
C LEU A 101 -1.26 -0.45 13.73
N ALA A 102 -0.12 0.12 14.14
CA ALA A 102 0.61 -0.31 15.33
C ALA A 102 -0.22 -0.12 16.60
N THR A 103 -0.92 1.02 16.72
CA THR A 103 -1.82 1.30 17.86
C THR A 103 -2.98 0.30 17.87
N ALA A 104 -3.58 -0.01 16.72
CA ALA A 104 -4.61 -1.03 16.60
C ALA A 104 -4.10 -2.43 17.03
N ALA A 105 -2.84 -2.75 16.73
CA ALA A 105 -2.21 -4.01 17.13
C ALA A 105 -2.04 -4.12 18.65
N VAL A 106 -1.78 -3.01 19.35
CA VAL A 106 -1.61 -2.94 20.81
C VAL A 106 -2.94 -2.91 21.55
N MET A 107 -3.88 -2.04 21.15
CA MET A 107 -5.22 -1.95 21.75
C MET A 107 -6.00 -3.26 21.65
N GLY A 108 -5.63 -4.05 20.65
CA GLY A 108 -6.03 -5.42 20.50
C GLY A 108 -7.36 -5.57 19.80
N VAL A 109 -7.40 -6.51 18.87
CA VAL A 109 -8.62 -6.92 18.22
C VAL A 109 -9.37 -7.83 19.19
N ARG A 110 -10.19 -7.22 20.05
CA ARG A 110 -11.12 -7.98 20.91
C ARG A 110 -12.10 -8.70 20.02
N SER A 111 -12.34 -9.99 20.32
CA SER A 111 -13.25 -10.93 19.65
C SER A 111 -14.36 -10.21 18.89
N ALA A 112 -14.06 -9.86 17.64
CA ALA A 112 -15.03 -9.17 16.82
C ALA A 112 -15.98 -10.21 16.23
N GLN A 113 -17.22 -9.77 16.04
CA GLN A 113 -18.21 -10.55 15.33
C GLN A 113 -17.64 -10.98 13.97
N PRO A 114 -17.80 -12.25 13.57
CA PRO A 114 -17.34 -12.72 12.28
C PRO A 114 -17.96 -11.88 11.16
N VAL A 115 -17.14 -11.51 10.17
CA VAL A 115 -17.61 -10.81 8.97
C VAL A 115 -18.38 -11.77 8.07
N SER A 116 -19.23 -11.23 7.19
CA SER A 116 -19.94 -12.06 6.21
C SER A 116 -18.96 -12.81 5.31
N ARG A 117 -19.36 -14.01 4.83
CA ARG A 117 -18.54 -14.80 3.91
C ARG A 117 -18.15 -14.01 2.65
N THR A 118 -19.09 -13.24 2.09
CA THR A 118 -18.84 -12.40 0.91
C THR A 118 -17.78 -11.33 1.18
N THR A 119 -17.86 -10.64 2.32
CA THR A 119 -16.86 -9.63 2.73
C THR A 119 -15.49 -10.27 2.95
N ALA A 120 -15.44 -11.43 3.57
CA ALA A 120 -14.18 -12.16 3.76
C ALA A 120 -13.55 -12.56 2.41
N VAL A 121 -14.33 -13.12 1.49
CA VAL A 121 -13.85 -13.48 0.14
C VAL A 121 -13.34 -12.24 -0.60
N ALA A 122 -14.08 -11.14 -0.59
CA ALA A 122 -13.63 -9.89 -1.19
C ALA A 122 -12.30 -9.41 -0.59
N GLY A 123 -12.15 -9.46 0.74
CA GLY A 123 -10.91 -9.11 1.41
C GLY A 123 -9.73 -10.01 0.99
N TYR A 124 -9.93 -11.32 0.88
CA TYR A 124 -8.90 -12.25 0.39
C TYR A 124 -8.53 -11.98 -1.07
N VAL A 125 -9.51 -11.70 -1.93
CA VAL A 125 -9.26 -11.35 -3.34
C VAL A 125 -8.41 -10.08 -3.44
N VAL A 126 -8.74 -9.05 -2.65
CA VAL A 126 -7.97 -7.80 -2.61
C VAL A 126 -6.55 -8.02 -2.08
N CYS A 127 -6.37 -8.82 -1.01
CA CYS A 127 -5.02 -9.17 -0.54
C CYS A 127 -4.23 -9.98 -1.58
N MET A 128 -4.90 -10.88 -2.31
CA MET A 128 -4.26 -11.66 -3.37
C MET A 128 -3.85 -10.77 -4.53
N ALA A 129 -4.67 -9.77 -4.89
CA ALA A 129 -4.31 -8.77 -5.90
C ALA A 129 -3.05 -7.97 -5.49
N ALA A 130 -2.90 -7.64 -4.20
CA ALA A 130 -1.67 -7.02 -3.68
C ALA A 130 -0.43 -7.94 -3.80
N LEU A 131 -0.59 -9.24 -3.54
CA LEU A 131 0.50 -10.21 -3.66
C LEU A 131 0.92 -10.43 -5.12
N LEU A 132 -0.06 -10.47 -6.03
CA LEU A 132 0.15 -10.69 -7.47
C LEU A 132 0.47 -9.40 -8.23
N PHE A 133 0.43 -8.25 -7.57
CA PHE A 133 0.71 -6.94 -8.16
C PHE A 133 2.02 -6.84 -8.95
N PRO A 134 3.14 -7.47 -8.53
CA PRO A 134 4.39 -7.46 -9.30
C PRO A 134 4.24 -8.02 -10.72
N LEU A 135 3.27 -8.92 -10.95
CA LEU A 135 2.99 -9.52 -12.25
C LEU A 135 2.43 -8.50 -13.25
N ALA A 136 1.88 -7.38 -12.79
CA ALA A 136 1.38 -6.32 -13.66
C ALA A 136 2.48 -5.78 -14.59
N SER A 137 3.73 -5.74 -14.13
CA SER A 137 4.85 -5.22 -14.91
C SER A 137 5.13 -6.07 -16.18
N PRO A 138 5.44 -7.38 -16.09
CA PRO A 138 5.64 -8.22 -17.28
C PRO A 138 4.38 -8.37 -18.15
N LEU A 139 3.18 -8.36 -17.56
CA LEU A 139 1.93 -8.42 -18.33
C LEU A 139 1.72 -7.18 -19.23
N GLN A 140 2.34 -6.05 -18.88
CA GLN A 140 2.34 -4.83 -19.70
C GLN A 140 3.56 -4.76 -20.63
N GLY A 141 4.34 -5.85 -20.78
CA GLY A 141 5.55 -5.89 -21.61
C GLY A 141 6.79 -5.24 -20.97
N HIS A 142 6.73 -4.87 -19.69
CA HIS A 142 7.86 -4.28 -18.95
C HIS A 142 8.73 -5.36 -18.27
N GLY A 143 9.98 -5.02 -17.95
CA GLY A 143 10.86 -5.91 -17.18
C GLY A 143 10.51 -5.96 -15.68
N TRP A 144 10.84 -7.05 -14.99
CA TRP A 144 10.64 -7.23 -13.55
C TRP A 144 11.27 -6.14 -12.66
N THR A 145 12.24 -5.40 -13.18
CA THR A 145 12.85 -4.25 -12.50
C THR A 145 11.83 -3.14 -12.22
N ARG A 146 10.75 -3.04 -13.00
CA ARG A 146 9.61 -2.11 -12.79
C ARG A 146 8.49 -2.70 -11.92
N ALA A 147 8.68 -3.91 -11.38
CA ALA A 147 7.63 -4.55 -10.62
C ALA A 147 7.37 -3.81 -9.30
N GLU A 148 6.10 -3.57 -9.01
CA GLU A 148 5.68 -2.91 -7.79
C GLU A 148 5.29 -3.96 -6.74
N VAL A 149 5.99 -3.95 -5.61
CA VAL A 149 5.91 -5.01 -4.60
C VAL A 149 5.31 -4.48 -3.31
N PHE A 150 4.47 -5.30 -2.64
CA PHE A 150 3.95 -5.03 -1.30
C PHE A 150 5.06 -4.59 -0.34
N GLY A 151 4.78 -3.59 0.50
CA GLY A 151 5.70 -3.01 1.47
C GLY A 151 6.80 -2.14 0.89
N PHE A 152 7.09 -2.26 -0.41
CA PHE A 152 8.04 -1.44 -1.15
C PHE A 152 7.39 -0.31 -1.94
N MET A 153 6.14 -0.53 -2.38
CA MET A 153 5.36 0.42 -3.16
C MET A 153 4.01 0.73 -2.50
N PRO A 154 3.47 1.96 -2.68
CA PRO A 154 2.25 2.39 -2.01
C PRO A 154 1.02 1.58 -2.42
N ASP A 155 0.78 1.38 -3.72
CA ASP A 155 -0.43 0.73 -4.24
C ASP A 155 -0.63 -0.71 -3.73
N PRO A 156 0.32 -1.65 -3.85
CA PRO A 156 0.14 -2.98 -3.30
C PRO A 156 0.06 -2.99 -1.77
N THR A 157 0.73 -2.06 -1.08
CA THR A 157 0.62 -1.92 0.39
C THR A 157 -0.77 -1.45 0.81
N ALA A 158 -1.34 -0.51 0.07
CA ALA A 158 -2.68 0.00 0.30
C ALA A 158 -3.75 -1.05 -0.02
N LEU A 159 -3.63 -1.78 -1.15
CA LEU A 159 -4.51 -2.93 -1.46
C LEU A 159 -4.47 -3.97 -0.34
N ALA A 160 -3.27 -4.40 0.07
CA ALA A 160 -3.10 -5.37 1.14
C ALA A 160 -3.78 -4.91 2.44
N THR A 161 -3.66 -3.62 2.77
CA THR A 161 -4.28 -3.03 3.97
C THR A 161 -5.80 -3.04 3.87
N VAL A 162 -6.37 -2.59 2.75
CA VAL A 162 -7.83 -2.60 2.54
C VAL A 162 -8.38 -4.02 2.61
N GLY A 163 -7.75 -4.97 1.90
CA GLY A 163 -8.15 -6.37 1.94
C GLY A 163 -8.08 -6.96 3.35
N ALA A 164 -7.02 -6.68 4.10
CA ALA A 164 -6.88 -7.13 5.48
C ALA A 164 -7.97 -6.52 6.39
N LEU A 165 -8.30 -5.23 6.24
CA LEU A 165 -9.36 -4.58 7.04
C LEU A 165 -10.76 -5.11 6.75
N LEU A 166 -11.00 -5.68 5.57
CA LEU A 166 -12.26 -6.37 5.24
C LEU A 166 -12.38 -7.74 5.95
N VAL A 167 -11.25 -8.43 6.14
CA VAL A 167 -11.21 -9.75 6.78
C VAL A 167 -11.09 -9.65 8.31
N LEU A 168 -10.28 -8.71 8.80
CA LEU A 168 -10.10 -8.47 10.22
C LEU A 168 -11.45 -8.04 10.81
N GLY A 169 -12.01 -8.87 11.67
CA GLY A 169 -13.12 -8.46 12.51
C GLY A 169 -12.61 -7.36 13.43
N GLN A 170 -12.96 -6.09 13.18
CA GLN A 170 -12.66 -4.98 14.08
C GLN A 170 -13.89 -4.63 14.91
N PRO A 171 -13.77 -4.46 16.24
CA PRO A 171 -14.91 -4.26 17.14
C PRO A 171 -15.68 -2.97 16.86
N HIS A 172 -15.00 -1.89 16.43
CA HIS A 172 -15.62 -0.60 16.12
C HIS A 172 -15.56 -0.27 14.64
N ARG A 173 -16.74 -0.04 14.02
CA ARG A 173 -16.86 0.39 12.62
C ARG A 173 -16.12 1.69 12.33
N ALA A 174 -16.21 2.67 13.23
CA ALA A 174 -15.53 3.96 13.10
C ALA A 174 -14.00 3.82 13.05
N TRP A 175 -13.42 2.98 13.92
CA TRP A 175 -11.98 2.74 13.92
C TRP A 175 -11.50 2.06 12.63
N ARG A 176 -12.28 1.11 12.12
CA ARG A 176 -12.01 0.47 10.82
C ARG A 176 -12.06 1.48 9.66
N ALA A 177 -13.04 2.38 9.67
CA ALA A 177 -13.15 3.42 8.67
C ALA A 177 -11.93 4.36 8.71
N LEU A 178 -11.49 4.77 9.90
CA LEU A 178 -10.28 5.58 10.07
C LEU A 178 -9.04 4.89 9.51
N LEU A 179 -8.83 3.60 9.81
CA LEU A 179 -7.71 2.81 9.27
C LEU A 179 -7.75 2.66 7.74
N ALA A 180 -8.91 2.84 7.11
CA ALA A 180 -9.09 2.72 5.67
C ALA A 180 -8.90 4.04 4.92
N VAL A 181 -8.94 5.20 5.59
CA VAL A 181 -8.85 6.52 4.93
C VAL A 181 -7.57 6.66 4.12
N ILE A 182 -6.41 6.50 4.75
CA ILE A 182 -5.11 6.69 4.08
C ILE A 182 -4.88 5.64 2.98
N PRO A 183 -5.11 4.33 3.20
CA PRO A 183 -5.01 3.34 2.13
C PRO A 183 -5.91 3.63 0.93
N VAL A 184 -7.18 4.01 1.16
CA VAL A 184 -8.10 4.33 0.06
C VAL A 184 -7.64 5.56 -0.71
N LEU A 185 -7.24 6.63 0.00
CA LEU A 185 -6.68 7.82 -0.64
C LEU A 185 -5.41 7.50 -1.43
N SER A 186 -4.54 6.62 -0.93
CA SER A 186 -3.36 6.15 -1.64
C SER A 186 -3.71 5.42 -2.93
N LEU A 187 -4.73 4.56 -2.93
CA LEU A 187 -5.19 3.86 -4.13
C LEU A 187 -5.82 4.82 -5.15
N LEU A 188 -6.59 5.81 -4.69
CA LEU A 188 -7.16 6.83 -5.56
C LEU A 188 -6.06 7.69 -6.20
N LEU A 189 -5.05 8.06 -5.42
CA LEU A 189 -3.89 8.79 -5.92
C LEU A 189 -3.09 7.95 -6.92
N GLY A 190 -2.77 6.70 -6.61
CA GLY A 190 -2.05 5.80 -7.51
C GLY A 190 -2.81 5.55 -8.81
N ALA A 191 -4.13 5.36 -8.75
CA ALA A 191 -4.97 5.24 -9.94
C ALA A 191 -4.98 6.53 -10.78
N ALA A 192 -5.08 7.70 -10.15
CA ALA A 192 -5.02 8.98 -10.83
C ALA A 192 -3.64 9.20 -11.48
N THR A 193 -2.55 8.91 -10.78
CA THR A 193 -1.20 8.99 -11.32
C THR A 193 -1.05 8.10 -12.53
N ARG A 194 -1.43 6.81 -12.45
CA ARG A 194 -1.35 5.88 -13.60
C ARG A 194 -2.20 6.29 -14.81
N TRP A 195 -3.34 6.93 -14.58
CA TRP A 195 -4.19 7.42 -15.68
C TRP A 195 -3.59 8.63 -16.40
N LEU A 196 -2.73 9.39 -15.69
CA LEU A 196 -2.05 10.57 -16.20
C LEU A 196 -0.65 10.29 -16.74
N LEU A 197 -0.09 9.10 -16.50
CA LEU A 197 1.16 8.62 -17.10
C LEU A 197 0.89 7.98 -18.47
#